data_AF-A0A7C5T372-F1
#
_entry.id   AF-A0A7C5T372-F1
#
_cell.length_a   1.000
_cell.length_b   1.000
_cell.length_c   1.000
_cell.angle_alpha   90.00
_cell.angle_beta   90.00
_cell.angle_gamma   90.00
#
_symmetry.space_group_name_H-M   'P 1'
#
loop_
_entity.id
_entity.type
_entity.pdbx_description
1 polymer ?
#
loop_
_entity_poly.entity_id
_entity_poly.type
_entity_poly.pdbx_seq_one_letter_code
_entity_poly.pdbx_strand_id
1 'polypeptide(L)'
;MKVAFFGFGSCEGCRYRVVNELHKLAGESGIEIVREPLLGLSADTEYDVAVIEGSVSTRDIEEVKKIREKAKLVVALGSCALLGETSTLGYRLGLRIEEYVKDGYADAVPVHQVIKVDSYVRGCPASVDELVRLLKTLVAGFPPLRYERRFDYERAADLVLDDGFLKLDTGKCIVCGRCVDLCAQLDVHALTQAYRGFRVIVTTPAQLPFVEAGCIRCGLCAAYCPVSALRYRSDVEGALELAKRGGKAVIERLALEVTAEALRVKPGQVVSLLRELGFSEVEVVDPLALAAGLGGLIPFSSAEERWIRQKFPEAASFVKPHMKLAAGEDTVVISACAARKEDHTPTITAHELVEIAKWSRIVLEDLPDEPLSAISASGVKVAAGPEECKAAIESFMKEPSGTLILQICPGGCAQGSGMPYRLLSQR
;
A
#
# COMPACT_ATOMS: atom_id res chain seq x y z
N MET A 1 17.61 -18.14 24.49
CA MET A 1 17.18 -17.76 23.14
C MET A 1 18.42 -17.61 22.27
N LYS A 2 18.56 -18.43 21.23
CA LYS A 2 19.69 -18.44 20.31
C LYS A 2 19.51 -17.39 19.21
N VAL A 3 20.49 -16.52 19.02
CA VAL A 3 20.48 -15.42 18.05
C VAL A 3 21.61 -15.61 17.05
N ALA A 4 21.29 -15.52 15.76
CA ALA A 4 22.24 -15.65 14.66
C ALA A 4 22.21 -14.40 13.78
N PHE A 5 23.38 -13.84 13.48
CA PHE A 5 23.55 -12.67 12.61
C PHE A 5 24.02 -13.09 11.21
N PHE A 6 23.42 -12.46 10.20
CA PHE A 6 23.70 -12.67 8.78
C PHE A 6 23.90 -11.31 8.11
N GLY A 7 24.85 -11.24 7.18
CA GLY A 7 25.14 -10.02 6.41
C GLY A 7 25.09 -10.30 4.92
N PHE A 8 24.40 -9.42 4.20
CA PHE A 8 24.30 -9.42 2.73
C PHE A 8 24.76 -8.07 2.18
N GLY A 9 24.17 -7.59 1.09
CA GLY A 9 24.56 -6.37 0.37
C GLY A 9 24.45 -5.12 1.24
N SER A 10 25.57 -4.70 1.84
CA SER A 10 25.67 -3.50 2.67
C SER A 10 27.14 -3.14 2.96
N CYS A 11 27.36 -2.03 3.68
CA CYS A 11 28.66 -1.66 4.24
C CYS A 11 28.98 -2.35 5.59
N GLU A 12 28.13 -3.26 6.06
CA GLU A 12 28.23 -3.96 7.37
C GLU A 12 28.28 -3.03 8.60
N GLY A 13 28.01 -1.74 8.41
CA GLY A 13 28.12 -0.74 9.47
C GLY A 13 27.17 -0.99 10.65
N CYS A 14 26.03 -1.66 10.45
CA CYS A 14 25.13 -2.00 11.55
C CYS A 14 25.71 -3.15 12.39
N ARG A 15 26.22 -4.22 11.78
CA ARG A 15 26.86 -5.32 12.52
C ARG A 15 28.14 -4.90 13.22
N TYR A 16 28.97 -4.04 12.61
CA TYR A 16 30.13 -3.47 13.31
C TYR A 16 29.74 -2.71 14.58
N ARG A 17 28.63 -1.95 14.54
CA ARG A 17 28.10 -1.31 15.76
C ARG A 17 27.63 -2.31 16.79
N VAL A 18 26.89 -3.34 16.37
CA VAL A 18 26.42 -4.42 17.27
C VAL A 18 27.61 -5.10 17.96
N VAL A 19 28.68 -5.40 17.21
CA VAL A 19 29.91 -5.99 17.75
C VAL A 19 30.62 -5.05 18.73
N ASN A 20 30.75 -3.76 18.40
CA ASN A 20 31.38 -2.79 19.30
C ASN A 20 30.60 -2.61 20.61
N GLU A 21 29.28 -2.76 20.57
CA GLU A 21 28.39 -2.62 21.71
C GLU A 21 27.92 -3.99 22.25
N LEU A 22 28.61 -5.08 21.92
CA LEU A 22 28.20 -6.45 22.22
C LEU A 22 28.00 -6.70 23.73
N HIS A 23 28.75 -6.00 24.57
CA HIS A 23 28.62 -6.07 26.03
C HIS A 23 27.17 -5.78 26.51
N LYS A 24 26.40 -4.97 25.76
CA LYS A 24 24.98 -4.70 26.04
C LYS A 24 24.08 -5.91 25.75
N LEU A 25 24.49 -6.80 24.86
CA LEU A 25 23.81 -8.05 24.54
C LEU A 25 24.31 -9.21 25.42
N ALA A 26 25.62 -9.29 25.64
CA ALA A 26 26.27 -10.31 26.46
C ALA A 26 25.94 -10.16 27.96
N GLY A 27 25.59 -8.95 28.42
CA GLY A 27 25.14 -8.69 29.80
C GLY A 27 23.74 -9.20 30.13
N GLU A 28 22.98 -9.69 29.14
CA GLU A 28 21.58 -10.08 29.32
C GLU A 28 21.41 -11.59 29.51
N SER A 29 20.85 -11.98 30.66
CA SER A 29 20.53 -13.37 30.94
C SER A 29 19.48 -13.88 29.93
N GLY A 30 19.81 -14.94 29.20
CA GLY A 30 18.87 -15.62 28.29
C GLY A 30 19.07 -15.36 26.79
N ILE A 31 20.04 -14.54 26.38
CA ILE A 31 20.45 -14.36 24.98
C ILE A 31 21.77 -15.08 24.73
N GLU A 32 21.82 -15.95 23.73
CA GLU A 32 23.03 -16.66 23.30
C GLU A 32 23.29 -16.34 21.82
N ILE A 33 24.42 -15.70 21.51
CA ILE A 33 24.81 -15.42 20.13
C ILE A 33 25.53 -16.65 19.59
N VAL A 34 24.87 -17.40 18.71
CA VAL A 34 25.39 -18.67 18.17
C VAL A 34 26.16 -18.48 16.86
N ARG A 35 25.87 -17.38 16.14
CA ARG A 35 26.52 -17.04 14.88
C ARG A 35 26.68 -15.53 14.76
N GLU A 36 27.90 -15.08 14.56
CA GLU A 36 28.27 -13.72 14.22
C GLU A 36 29.69 -13.78 13.63
N PRO A 37 29.82 -13.83 12.29
CA PRO A 37 31.12 -13.97 11.63
C PRO A 37 32.18 -12.93 12.03
N LEU A 38 31.81 -11.70 12.38
CA LEU A 38 32.75 -10.66 12.83
C LEU A 38 33.39 -10.99 14.19
N LEU A 39 32.76 -11.88 14.97
CA LEU A 39 33.27 -12.40 16.25
C LEU A 39 33.94 -13.77 16.08
N GLY A 40 34.06 -14.29 14.86
CA GLY A 40 34.55 -15.65 14.60
C GLY A 40 33.55 -16.75 15.00
N LEU A 41 32.30 -16.40 15.28
CA LEU A 41 31.25 -17.36 15.65
C LEU A 41 30.53 -17.87 14.41
N SER A 42 30.58 -19.17 14.16
CA SER A 42 30.06 -19.79 12.94
C SER A 42 29.24 -21.06 13.18
N ALA A 43 28.59 -21.21 14.34
CA ALA A 43 27.83 -22.42 14.62
C ALA A 43 26.72 -22.63 13.57
N ASP A 44 26.70 -23.81 12.94
CA ASP A 44 25.61 -24.24 12.06
C ASP A 44 24.59 -25.02 12.88
N THR A 45 23.86 -24.30 13.73
CA THR A 45 22.80 -24.85 14.56
C THR A 45 21.49 -24.12 14.27
N GLU A 46 20.36 -24.71 14.68
CA GLU A 46 19.10 -23.97 14.73
C GLU A 46 19.19 -22.76 15.68
N TYR A 47 18.44 -21.71 15.35
CA TYR A 47 18.39 -20.47 16.12
C TYR A 47 16.95 -19.97 16.27
N ASP A 48 16.66 -19.34 17.39
CA ASP A 48 15.33 -18.78 17.64
C ASP A 48 15.13 -17.49 16.83
N VAL A 49 16.17 -16.66 16.73
CA VAL A 49 16.11 -15.36 16.04
C VAL A 49 17.24 -15.25 15.02
N ALA A 50 16.90 -14.98 13.76
CA ALA A 50 17.85 -14.57 12.74
C ALA A 50 17.80 -13.05 12.57
N VAL A 51 18.94 -12.38 12.76
CA VAL A 51 19.12 -10.96 12.50
C VAL A 51 19.82 -10.80 11.15
N ILE A 52 19.15 -10.19 10.18
CA ILE A 52 19.65 -10.05 8.81
C ILE A 52 19.98 -8.57 8.56
N GLU A 53 21.26 -8.26 8.36
CA GLU A 53 21.72 -6.98 7.84
C GLU A 53 21.92 -7.03 6.32
N GLY A 54 21.57 -5.92 5.65
CA GLY A 54 21.85 -5.71 4.24
C GLY A 54 20.71 -6.11 3.31
N SER A 55 20.75 -5.54 2.11
CA SER A 55 19.84 -5.89 1.02
C SER A 55 20.22 -7.26 0.44
N VAL A 56 19.25 -7.99 -0.08
CA VAL A 56 19.45 -9.33 -0.67
C VAL A 56 19.28 -9.26 -2.17
N SER A 57 20.07 -9.99 -2.95
CA SER A 57 19.90 -10.08 -4.41
C SER A 57 19.46 -11.48 -4.85
N THR A 58 19.25 -11.69 -6.16
CA THR A 58 18.86 -12.99 -6.73
C THR A 58 19.73 -14.15 -6.28
N ARG A 59 21.04 -13.92 -6.10
CA ARG A 59 22.00 -14.93 -5.66
C ARG A 59 21.81 -15.36 -4.20
N ASP A 60 21.24 -14.49 -3.37
CA ASP A 60 21.08 -14.74 -1.94
C ASP A 60 19.76 -15.44 -1.61
N ILE A 61 18.83 -15.55 -2.59
CA ILE A 61 17.46 -16.02 -2.36
C ILE A 61 17.44 -17.39 -1.68
N GLU A 62 18.24 -18.35 -2.16
CA GLU A 62 18.28 -19.69 -1.58
C GLU A 62 18.82 -19.67 -0.14
N GLU A 63 19.85 -18.88 0.13
CA GLU A 63 20.45 -18.77 1.46
C GLU A 63 19.48 -18.12 2.45
N VAL A 64 18.85 -17.02 2.06
CA VAL A 64 17.89 -16.28 2.87
C VAL A 64 16.64 -17.13 3.18
N LYS A 65 16.17 -17.94 2.22
CA LYS A 65 15.10 -18.92 2.46
C LYS A 65 15.51 -20.01 3.46
N LYS A 66 16.72 -20.57 3.32
CA LYS A 66 17.26 -21.53 4.31
C LYS A 66 17.38 -20.92 5.70
N ILE A 67 17.76 -19.64 5.79
CA ILE A 67 17.78 -18.91 7.07
C ILE A 67 16.39 -18.79 7.68
N ARG A 68 15.39 -18.45 6.86
CA ARG A 68 13.99 -18.33 7.29
C ARG A 68 13.42 -19.65 7.81
N GLU A 69 13.79 -20.78 7.21
CA GLU A 69 13.37 -22.13 7.63
C GLU A 69 13.97 -22.52 8.99
N LYS A 70 15.24 -22.15 9.24
CA LYS A 70 15.92 -22.42 10.51
C LYS A 70 15.53 -21.47 11.65
N ALA A 71 14.92 -20.32 11.34
CA ALA A 71 14.55 -19.29 12.31
C ALA A 71 13.07 -19.36 12.75
N LYS A 72 12.81 -19.26 14.05
CA LYS A 72 11.44 -18.97 14.53
C LYS A 72 11.04 -17.54 14.18
N LEU A 73 11.96 -16.59 14.33
CA LEU A 73 11.75 -15.17 14.03
C LEU A 73 12.89 -14.60 13.16
N VAL A 74 12.54 -13.72 12.22
CA VAL A 74 13.50 -12.94 11.44
C VAL A 74 13.38 -11.46 11.78
N VAL A 75 14.52 -10.83 12.09
CA VAL A 75 14.66 -9.41 12.35
C VAL A 75 15.51 -8.79 11.25
N ALA A 76 14.98 -7.82 10.51
CA ALA A 76 15.77 -7.03 9.57
C ALA A 76 16.48 -5.89 10.30
N LEU A 77 17.81 -5.82 10.17
CA LEU A 77 18.68 -4.86 10.84
C LEU A 77 19.18 -3.81 9.84
N GLY A 78 18.82 -2.57 10.10
CA GLY A 78 19.30 -1.41 9.37
C GLY A 78 18.56 -1.11 8.07
N SER A 79 18.83 0.07 7.52
CA SER A 79 18.08 0.59 6.38
C SER A 79 18.27 -0.24 5.10
N CYS A 80 19.45 -0.83 4.85
CA CYS A 80 19.66 -1.68 3.68
C CYS A 80 18.74 -2.92 3.70
N ALA A 81 18.59 -3.59 4.86
CA ALA A 81 17.71 -4.75 4.99
C ALA A 81 16.22 -4.38 4.88
N LEU A 82 15.87 -3.17 5.33
CA LEU A 82 14.50 -2.67 5.34
C LEU A 82 14.04 -2.10 3.98
N LEU A 83 14.90 -1.33 3.31
CA LEU A 83 14.58 -0.48 2.16
C LEU A 83 15.37 -0.81 0.90
N GLY A 84 16.36 -1.70 0.98
CA GLY A 84 17.26 -2.01 -0.13
C GLY A 84 18.33 -0.94 -0.40
N GLU A 85 18.34 0.16 0.36
CA GLU A 85 19.02 1.45 0.12
C GLU A 85 20.07 1.51 -1.00
N THR A 86 21.37 1.73 -0.73
CA THR A 86 22.36 2.20 -1.73
C THR A 86 22.38 1.40 -3.03
N SER A 87 22.11 0.10 -2.97
CA SER A 87 22.00 -0.80 -4.11
C SER A 87 20.69 -0.60 -4.89
N THR A 88 19.53 -0.51 -4.23
CA THR A 88 18.24 -0.28 -4.91
C THR A 88 18.02 1.17 -5.36
N LEU A 89 18.55 2.16 -4.62
CA LEU A 89 18.41 3.60 -4.92
C LEU A 89 19.06 3.95 -6.26
N GLY A 90 20.19 3.31 -6.54
CA GLY A 90 20.88 3.39 -7.81
C GLY A 90 20.04 3.04 -9.03
N TYR A 91 19.44 1.85 -8.98
CA TYR A 91 18.56 1.33 -10.02
C TYR A 91 17.32 2.23 -10.20
N ARG A 92 16.70 2.67 -9.08
CA ARG A 92 15.56 3.59 -9.09
C ARG A 92 15.86 4.95 -9.72
N LEU A 93 17.12 5.39 -9.68
CA LEU A 93 17.57 6.68 -10.23
C LEU A 93 18.21 6.56 -11.61
N GLY A 94 18.23 5.36 -12.22
CA GLY A 94 18.87 5.12 -13.51
C GLY A 94 20.39 5.33 -13.50
N LEU A 95 21.02 5.24 -12.33
CA LEU A 95 22.47 5.40 -12.19
C LEU A 95 23.17 4.07 -12.50
N ARG A 96 24.33 4.15 -13.16
CA ARG A 96 25.26 3.02 -13.28
C ARG A 96 25.85 2.73 -11.90
N ILE A 97 25.25 1.79 -11.22
CA ILE A 97 25.57 1.45 -9.83
C ILE A 97 26.50 0.27 -9.71
N GLU A 98 26.80 -0.39 -10.81
CA GLU A 98 27.78 -1.46 -10.89
C GLU A 98 29.16 -0.98 -10.39
N GLU A 99 29.45 0.32 -10.51
CA GLU A 99 30.69 0.93 -9.99
C GLU A 99 30.68 1.16 -8.46
N TYR A 100 29.49 1.24 -7.85
CA TYR A 100 29.30 1.62 -6.44
C TYR A 100 28.76 0.48 -5.57
N VAL A 101 28.34 -0.61 -6.20
CA VAL A 101 27.71 -1.75 -5.56
C VAL A 101 28.65 -2.94 -5.73
N LYS A 102 28.90 -3.66 -4.63
CA LYS A 102 29.69 -4.89 -4.64
C LYS A 102 29.17 -5.85 -5.70
N ASP A 103 30.06 -6.45 -6.49
CA ASP A 103 29.72 -7.37 -7.58
C ASP A 103 28.58 -8.33 -7.20
N GLY A 104 27.53 -8.35 -8.02
CA GLY A 104 26.34 -9.22 -7.86
C GLY A 104 25.24 -8.72 -6.93
N TYR A 105 25.20 -7.42 -6.61
CA TYR A 105 24.11 -6.78 -5.86
C TYR A 105 23.36 -5.67 -6.64
N ALA A 106 23.52 -5.60 -7.97
CA ALA A 106 22.84 -4.60 -8.80
C ALA A 106 21.31 -4.72 -8.77
N ASP A 107 20.80 -5.91 -8.51
CA ASP A 107 19.40 -6.32 -8.41
C ASP A 107 18.94 -6.45 -6.95
N ALA A 108 19.63 -5.82 -6.00
CA ALA A 108 19.29 -5.99 -4.59
C ALA A 108 17.92 -5.41 -4.23
N VAL A 109 17.23 -6.12 -3.35
CA VAL A 109 15.91 -5.78 -2.81
C VAL A 109 15.93 -5.86 -1.28
N PRO A 110 14.96 -5.23 -0.59
CA PRO A 110 14.73 -5.46 0.83
C PRO A 110 14.49 -6.94 1.16
N VAL A 111 14.91 -7.37 2.36
CA VAL A 111 14.76 -8.77 2.83
C VAL A 111 13.30 -9.24 2.78
N HIS A 112 12.37 -8.34 3.11
CA HIS A 112 10.94 -8.65 3.19
C HIS A 112 10.27 -8.95 1.84
N GLN A 113 10.94 -8.65 0.72
CA GLN A 113 10.47 -9.04 -0.61
C GLN A 113 10.78 -10.51 -0.95
N VAL A 114 11.75 -11.12 -0.26
CA VAL A 114 12.19 -12.51 -0.51
C VAL A 114 11.64 -13.47 0.54
N ILE A 115 11.61 -13.07 1.81
CA ILE A 115 11.11 -13.87 2.93
C ILE A 115 10.25 -13.03 3.88
N LYS A 116 9.41 -13.70 4.68
CA LYS A 116 8.70 -13.05 5.77
C LYS A 116 9.68 -12.54 6.85
N VAL A 117 9.56 -11.26 7.20
CA VAL A 117 10.27 -10.60 8.30
C VAL A 117 9.30 -10.35 9.45
N ASP A 118 9.68 -10.70 10.68
CA ASP A 118 8.81 -10.61 11.86
C ASP A 118 8.99 -9.31 12.66
N SER A 119 10.17 -8.69 12.60
CA SER A 119 10.46 -7.40 13.23
C SER A 119 11.57 -6.63 12.51
N TYR A 120 11.70 -5.35 12.82
CA TYR A 120 12.67 -4.45 12.21
C TYR A 120 13.40 -3.64 13.28
N VAL A 121 14.71 -3.53 13.15
CA VAL A 121 15.53 -2.57 13.91
C VAL A 121 16.09 -1.57 12.93
N ARG A 122 15.75 -0.29 13.10
CA ARG A 122 15.92 0.72 12.04
C ARG A 122 17.20 1.54 12.23
N GLY A 123 17.65 2.16 11.13
CA GLY A 123 18.75 3.12 11.12
C GLY A 123 19.86 2.78 10.12
N CYS A 124 20.70 3.76 9.81
CA CYS A 124 21.90 3.59 9.00
C CYS A 124 23.02 4.44 9.63
N PRO A 125 23.77 3.89 10.61
CA PRO A 125 23.68 2.52 11.12
C PRO A 125 22.54 2.33 12.16
N ALA A 126 22.09 1.09 12.33
CA ALA A 126 21.00 0.73 13.23
C ALA A 126 21.32 1.00 14.73
N SER A 127 20.28 1.22 15.53
CA SER A 127 20.42 1.41 16.98
C SER A 127 20.63 0.08 17.72
N VAL A 128 21.77 -0.06 18.42
CA VAL A 128 22.05 -1.27 19.21
C VAL A 128 21.12 -1.36 20.42
N ASP A 129 20.78 -0.24 21.06
CA ASP A 129 19.86 -0.23 22.20
C ASP A 129 18.45 -0.72 21.81
N GLU A 130 18.01 -0.44 20.60
CA GLU A 130 16.73 -0.92 20.07
C GLU A 130 16.78 -2.43 19.81
N LEU A 131 17.88 -2.93 19.22
CA LEU A 131 18.10 -4.37 19.06
C LEU A 131 18.09 -5.09 20.41
N VAL A 132 18.81 -4.55 21.41
CA VAL A 132 18.85 -5.10 22.78
C VAL A 132 17.43 -5.13 23.37
N ARG A 133 16.68 -4.03 23.30
CA ARG A 133 15.29 -3.96 23.82
C ARG A 133 14.37 -4.98 23.13
N LEU A 134 14.47 -5.12 21.81
CA LEU A 134 13.70 -6.10 21.06
C LEU A 134 14.03 -7.52 21.53
N LEU A 135 15.32 -7.87 21.61
CA LEU A 135 15.74 -9.21 22.02
C LEU A 135 15.33 -9.52 23.47
N LYS A 136 15.44 -8.56 24.40
CA LYS A 136 14.91 -8.72 25.77
C LYS A 136 13.41 -8.99 25.79
N THR A 137 12.64 -8.27 24.97
CA THR A 137 11.17 -8.44 24.86
C THR A 137 10.83 -9.87 24.39
N LEU A 138 11.60 -10.39 23.43
CA LEU A 138 11.46 -11.76 22.93
C LEU A 138 11.83 -12.81 23.98
N VAL A 139 12.92 -12.60 24.74
CA VAL A 139 13.30 -13.48 25.85
C VAL A 139 12.20 -13.54 26.92
N ALA A 140 11.53 -12.42 27.19
CA ALA A 140 10.42 -12.33 28.12
C ALA A 140 9.11 -12.97 27.62
N GLY A 141 9.11 -13.58 26.42
CA GLY A 141 7.95 -14.28 25.85
C GLY A 141 6.88 -13.35 25.27
N PHE A 142 7.14 -12.04 25.18
CA PHE A 142 6.25 -11.12 24.49
C PHE A 142 6.43 -11.26 22.97
N PRO A 143 5.37 -11.08 22.17
CA PRO A 143 5.50 -11.07 20.73
C PRO A 143 6.51 -10.00 20.29
N PRO A 144 7.22 -10.20 19.16
CA PRO A 144 8.06 -9.14 18.60
C PRO A 144 7.23 -7.86 18.50
N LEU A 145 7.78 -6.74 18.96
CA LEU A 145 7.14 -5.43 18.83
C LEU A 145 6.87 -5.19 17.34
N ARG A 146 5.65 -5.46 16.89
CA ARG A 146 5.32 -5.37 15.46
C ARG A 146 5.24 -3.93 15.02
N TYR A 147 4.84 -3.04 15.90
CA TYR A 147 4.78 -1.61 15.73
C TYR A 147 4.73 -1.03 17.13
N GLU A 148 5.72 -0.24 17.55
CA GLU A 148 5.52 0.92 18.44
C GLU A 148 6.87 1.57 18.81
N ARG A 149 6.90 2.90 18.61
CA ARG A 149 7.96 3.88 18.94
C ARG A 149 9.16 3.88 17.98
N ARG A 150 9.21 4.82 17.03
CA ARG A 150 9.52 6.27 17.20
C ARG A 150 10.66 6.45 18.19
N PHE A 151 11.86 6.61 17.64
CA PHE A 151 13.04 7.09 18.35
C PHE A 151 12.65 8.24 19.31
N ASP A 152 13.19 8.24 20.53
CA ASP A 152 13.31 9.43 21.39
C ASP A 152 14.37 10.39 20.81
N TYR A 153 14.28 10.66 19.51
CA TYR A 153 15.14 11.58 18.78
C TYR A 153 14.25 12.43 17.90
N GLU A 154 14.32 13.75 18.07
CA GLU A 154 13.58 14.74 17.31
C GLU A 154 13.79 14.49 15.80
N ARG A 155 12.74 14.04 15.11
CA ARG A 155 12.67 14.20 13.66
C ARG A 155 12.62 15.71 13.41
N ALA A 156 13.65 16.23 12.75
CA ALA A 156 13.81 17.65 12.49
C ALA A 156 12.74 18.30 11.58
N ALA A 157 11.66 17.60 11.20
CA ALA A 157 10.44 18.21 10.68
C ALA A 157 9.33 17.15 10.58
N ASP A 158 8.22 17.35 11.28
CA ASP A 158 6.94 16.75 10.92
C ASP A 158 6.46 17.43 9.63
N LEU A 159 6.93 16.96 8.48
CA LEU A 159 6.38 17.37 7.20
C LEU A 159 4.94 16.84 7.10
N VAL A 160 4.00 17.77 6.89
CA VAL A 160 2.62 17.47 6.54
C VAL A 160 2.35 18.02 5.14
N LEU A 161 2.02 17.15 4.20
CA LEU A 161 1.49 17.54 2.89
C LEU A 161 -0.01 17.23 2.89
N ASP A 162 -0.83 18.19 2.48
CA ASP A 162 -2.29 18.07 2.46
C ASP A 162 -2.85 18.91 1.32
N ASP A 163 -3.57 18.29 0.39
CA ASP A 163 -4.22 18.99 -0.74
C ASP A 163 -5.75 18.86 -0.70
N GLY A 164 -6.31 18.48 0.45
CA GLY A 164 -7.74 18.26 0.67
C GLY A 164 -8.24 16.92 0.13
N PHE A 165 -7.53 16.29 -0.82
CA PHE A 165 -7.82 14.92 -1.26
C PHE A 165 -6.90 13.91 -0.58
N LEU A 166 -5.59 14.14 -0.57
CA LEU A 166 -4.58 13.27 0.01
C LEU A 166 -3.79 14.02 1.08
N LYS A 167 -3.54 13.35 2.20
CA LYS A 167 -2.72 13.85 3.31
C LYS A 167 -1.58 12.88 3.62
N LEU A 168 -0.35 13.38 3.66
CA LEU A 168 0.83 12.70 4.19
C LEU A 168 1.25 13.35 5.50
N ASP A 169 1.27 12.56 6.56
CA ASP A 169 1.78 12.91 7.89
C ASP A 169 3.06 12.10 8.13
N THR A 170 4.21 12.75 7.96
CA THR A 170 5.49 12.07 8.15
C THR A 170 5.76 11.71 9.60
N GLY A 171 5.11 12.34 10.57
CA GLY A 171 5.16 11.93 11.97
C GLY A 171 4.65 10.49 12.15
N LYS A 172 3.59 10.10 11.43
CA LYS A 172 3.08 8.71 11.41
C LYS A 172 3.89 7.77 10.52
N CYS A 173 4.62 8.32 9.55
CA CYS A 173 5.30 7.52 8.53
C CYS A 173 6.43 6.66 9.12
N ILE A 174 6.28 5.36 8.92
CA ILE A 174 7.30 4.35 9.20
C ILE A 174 8.17 4.05 7.97
N VAL A 175 8.19 4.91 6.96
CA VAL A 175 9.15 4.88 5.85
C VAL A 175 9.26 3.50 5.18
N CYS A 176 8.18 2.73 5.10
CA CYS A 176 8.23 1.34 4.62
C CYS A 176 8.38 1.18 3.11
N GLY A 177 8.39 2.28 2.34
CA GLY A 177 8.55 2.25 0.88
C GLY A 177 7.30 1.87 0.08
N ARG A 178 6.34 1.13 0.65
CA ARG A 178 5.14 0.61 -0.08
C ARG A 178 4.42 1.65 -0.94
N CYS A 179 4.20 2.84 -0.41
CA CYS A 179 3.53 3.93 -1.12
C CYS A 179 4.33 4.45 -2.32
N VAL A 180 5.66 4.47 -2.22
CA VAL A 180 6.58 4.85 -3.30
C VAL A 180 6.58 3.77 -4.37
N ASP A 181 6.70 2.50 -3.96
CA ASP A 181 6.73 1.36 -4.87
C ASP A 181 5.43 1.26 -5.68
N LEU A 182 4.27 1.38 -5.04
CA LEU A 182 2.97 1.39 -5.73
C LEU A 182 2.85 2.55 -6.71
N CYS A 183 3.33 3.74 -6.33
CA CYS A 183 3.27 4.91 -7.21
C CYS A 183 4.17 4.72 -8.45
N ALA A 184 5.31 4.05 -8.29
CA ALA A 184 6.21 3.69 -9.38
C ALA A 184 5.63 2.59 -10.28
N GLN A 185 4.92 1.60 -9.73
CA GLN A 185 4.25 0.56 -10.52
C GLN A 185 3.19 1.12 -11.47
N LEU A 186 2.55 2.23 -11.12
CA LEU A 186 1.61 2.95 -12.01
C LEU A 186 2.32 3.89 -13.00
N ASP A 187 3.65 3.92 -12.99
CA ASP A 187 4.48 4.92 -13.67
C ASP A 187 4.16 6.38 -13.27
N VAL A 188 3.61 6.63 -12.07
CA VAL A 188 3.22 7.99 -11.64
C VAL A 188 4.37 8.71 -10.95
N HIS A 189 5.15 8.03 -10.11
CA HIS A 189 6.34 8.54 -9.41
C HIS A 189 6.15 9.84 -8.59
N ALA A 190 4.92 10.12 -8.13
CA ALA A 190 4.58 11.31 -7.35
C ALA A 190 5.05 11.25 -5.88
N LEU A 191 5.45 10.07 -5.40
CA LEU A 191 6.02 9.86 -4.07
C LEU A 191 7.45 9.34 -4.18
N THR A 192 8.32 9.80 -3.29
CA THR A 192 9.72 9.41 -3.20
C THR A 192 10.18 9.30 -1.75
N GLN A 193 11.38 8.76 -1.54
CA GLN A 193 12.10 8.82 -0.29
C GLN A 193 13.20 9.88 -0.40
N ALA A 194 13.12 10.92 0.44
CA ALA A 194 14.11 11.99 0.49
C ALA A 194 15.06 11.79 1.68
N TYR A 195 16.25 12.38 1.57
CA TYR A 195 17.34 12.30 2.56
C TYR A 195 17.92 10.88 2.75
N ARG A 196 18.73 10.68 3.79
CA ARG A 196 19.46 9.43 4.08
C ARG A 196 19.52 9.13 5.59
N GLY A 197 19.71 7.86 5.93
CA GLY A 197 19.84 7.38 7.31
C GLY A 197 18.65 7.72 8.19
N PHE A 198 18.90 8.27 9.38
CA PHE A 198 17.82 8.64 10.33
C PHE A 198 16.96 9.83 9.85
N ARG A 199 17.40 10.54 8.79
CA ARG A 199 16.66 11.67 8.21
C ARG A 199 15.71 11.27 7.09
N VAL A 200 15.67 9.99 6.69
CA VAL A 200 14.81 9.56 5.57
C VAL A 200 13.34 9.84 5.88
N ILE A 201 12.67 10.49 4.94
CA ILE A 201 11.21 10.67 4.95
C ILE A 201 10.62 10.23 3.62
N VAL A 202 9.36 9.80 3.65
CA VAL A 202 8.54 9.76 2.44
C VAL A 202 8.05 11.20 2.19
N THR A 203 8.12 11.65 0.95
CA THR A 203 7.63 12.97 0.51
C THR A 203 7.40 12.95 -1.01
N THR A 204 6.94 14.04 -1.59
CA THR A 204 6.93 14.27 -3.04
C THR A 204 8.31 14.74 -3.56
N PRO A 205 8.65 14.53 -4.85
CA PRO A 205 9.82 15.13 -5.48
C PRO A 205 9.91 16.64 -5.23
N ALA A 206 11.08 17.10 -4.77
CA ALA A 206 11.33 18.49 -4.34
C ALA A 206 10.33 19.05 -3.31
N GLN A 207 9.60 18.19 -2.57
CA GLN A 207 8.53 18.57 -1.64
C GLN A 207 7.40 19.40 -2.29
N LEU A 208 7.18 19.23 -3.59
CA LEU A 208 6.09 19.89 -4.32
C LEU A 208 4.71 19.44 -3.82
N PRO A 209 3.65 20.25 -4.00
CA PRO A 209 2.28 19.79 -3.83
C PRO A 209 1.99 18.51 -4.64
N PHE A 210 1.10 17.64 -4.15
CA PHE A 210 0.87 16.32 -4.75
C PHE A 210 0.59 16.37 -6.26
N VAL A 211 -0.29 17.27 -6.70
CA VAL A 211 -0.67 17.40 -8.12
C VAL A 211 0.51 17.90 -8.96
N GLU A 212 1.29 18.86 -8.45
CA GLU A 212 2.50 19.36 -9.13
C GLU A 212 3.60 18.30 -9.21
N ALA A 213 3.65 17.41 -8.23
CA ALA A 213 4.50 16.22 -8.23
C ALA A 213 4.03 15.11 -9.19
N GLY A 214 2.92 15.30 -9.91
CA GLY A 214 2.37 14.32 -10.86
C GLY A 214 1.33 13.37 -10.25
N CYS A 215 0.90 13.55 -9.00
CA CYS A 215 -0.09 12.67 -8.38
C CYS A 215 -1.40 12.66 -9.17
N ILE A 216 -1.83 11.46 -9.57
CA ILE A 216 -3.12 11.27 -10.26
C ILE A 216 -4.31 11.16 -9.30
N ARG A 217 -4.08 11.24 -7.97
CA ARG A 217 -5.08 11.07 -6.90
C ARG A 217 -5.84 9.74 -6.94
N CYS A 218 -5.17 8.65 -7.31
CA CYS A 218 -5.76 7.30 -7.27
C CYS A 218 -5.99 6.77 -5.84
N GLY A 219 -5.27 7.28 -4.83
CA GLY A 219 -5.44 6.89 -3.42
C GLY A 219 -4.83 5.54 -3.00
N LEU A 220 -4.19 4.79 -3.90
CA LEU A 220 -3.59 3.49 -3.57
C LEU A 220 -2.54 3.58 -2.46
N CYS A 221 -1.74 4.66 -2.46
CA CYS A 221 -0.71 4.89 -1.46
C CYS A 221 -1.28 5.03 -0.03
N ALA A 222 -2.49 5.59 0.11
CA ALA A 222 -3.24 5.65 1.36
C ALA A 222 -3.86 4.29 1.72
N ALA A 223 -4.41 3.58 0.74
CA ALA A 223 -4.99 2.25 0.94
C ALA A 223 -3.95 1.21 1.42
N TYR A 224 -2.70 1.30 0.96
CA TYR A 224 -1.65 0.35 1.37
C TYR A 224 -0.76 0.88 2.52
N CYS A 225 -1.09 2.04 3.10
CA CYS A 225 -0.32 2.60 4.19
C CYS A 225 -0.60 1.83 5.50
N PRO A 226 0.39 1.13 6.09
CA PRO A 226 0.16 0.28 7.27
C PRO A 226 -0.10 1.06 8.56
N VAL A 227 0.19 2.37 8.56
CA VAL A 227 0.16 3.24 9.75
C VAL A 227 -0.68 4.50 9.52
N SER A 228 -1.43 4.54 8.41
CA SER A 228 -2.27 5.68 8.02
C SER A 228 -1.51 7.02 8.04
N ALA A 229 -0.23 6.98 7.68
CA ALA A 229 0.57 8.18 7.40
C ALA A 229 0.09 8.85 6.12
N LEU A 230 -0.34 8.06 5.13
CA LEU A 230 -1.10 8.53 3.97
C LEU A 230 -2.57 8.22 4.17
N ARG A 231 -3.43 9.22 3.95
CA ARG A 231 -4.89 9.08 3.99
C ARG A 231 -5.51 9.90 2.88
N TYR A 232 -6.54 9.35 2.24
CA TYR A 232 -7.44 10.15 1.40
C TYR A 232 -8.52 10.82 2.26
N ARG A 233 -9.21 11.81 1.71
CA ARG A 233 -10.34 12.52 2.33
C ARG A 233 -11.41 11.53 2.80
N SER A 234 -11.88 11.66 4.03
CA SER A 234 -13.00 10.87 4.52
C SER A 234 -14.28 11.69 4.47
N ASP A 235 -15.33 11.12 3.88
CA ASP A 235 -16.66 11.75 3.79
C ASP A 235 -17.68 11.01 4.67
N VAL A 236 -17.20 10.14 5.57
CA VAL A 236 -18.03 9.26 6.40
C VAL A 236 -19.02 10.06 7.26
N GLU A 237 -18.57 11.16 7.86
CA GLU A 237 -19.43 12.02 8.68
C GLU A 237 -20.59 12.59 7.86
N GLY A 238 -20.30 13.21 6.71
CA GLY A 238 -21.33 13.73 5.81
C GLY A 238 -22.27 12.64 5.27
N ALA A 239 -21.74 11.44 4.99
CA ALA A 239 -22.55 10.31 4.56
C ALA A 239 -23.53 9.84 5.66
N LEU A 240 -23.08 9.75 6.91
CA LEU A 240 -23.92 9.36 8.05
C LEU A 240 -24.95 10.45 8.40
N GLU A 241 -24.62 11.72 8.22
CA GLU A 241 -25.59 12.82 8.36
C GLU A 241 -26.70 12.75 7.31
N LEU A 242 -26.36 12.48 6.05
CA LEU A 242 -27.35 12.26 5.00
C LEU A 242 -28.19 11.02 5.26
N ALA A 243 -27.58 9.93 5.73
CA ALA A 243 -28.31 8.72 6.13
C ALA A 243 -29.37 9.04 7.20
N LYS A 244 -29.01 9.78 8.26
CA LYS A 244 -29.96 10.19 9.31
C LYS A 244 -31.12 11.06 8.80
N ARG A 245 -30.94 11.77 7.68
CA ARG A 245 -31.97 12.61 7.05
C ARG A 245 -32.82 11.85 6.03
N GLY A 246 -32.58 10.55 5.83
CA GLY A 246 -33.29 9.78 4.82
C GLY A 246 -32.80 10.08 3.40
N GLY A 247 -31.52 10.40 3.21
CA GLY A 247 -30.95 10.59 1.88
C GLY A 247 -30.92 9.31 1.03
N LYS A 248 -30.42 9.44 -0.20
CA LYS A 248 -30.24 8.34 -1.15
C LYS A 248 -28.81 7.79 -1.10
N ALA A 249 -28.64 6.48 -1.18
CA ALA A 249 -27.34 5.84 -1.40
C ALA A 249 -27.27 5.27 -2.83
N VAL A 250 -26.22 5.64 -3.57
CA VAL A 250 -25.88 5.03 -4.86
C VAL A 250 -24.61 4.21 -4.67
N ILE A 251 -24.71 2.89 -4.78
CA ILE A 251 -23.60 1.97 -4.58
C ILE A 251 -23.19 1.30 -5.89
N GLU A 252 -21.90 1.36 -6.21
CA GLU A 252 -21.35 0.61 -7.35
C GLU A 252 -21.47 -0.90 -7.12
N ARG A 253 -21.79 -1.65 -8.18
CA ARG A 253 -21.95 -3.11 -8.11
C ARG A 253 -20.72 -3.81 -7.51
N LEU A 254 -19.53 -3.43 -7.94
CA LEU A 254 -18.29 -3.96 -7.39
C LEU A 254 -18.12 -3.61 -5.90
N ALA A 255 -18.45 -2.38 -5.50
CA ALA A 255 -18.38 -1.95 -4.11
C ALA A 255 -19.34 -2.74 -3.22
N LEU A 256 -20.54 -3.04 -3.72
CA LEU A 256 -21.52 -3.90 -3.05
C LEU A 256 -20.96 -5.32 -2.84
N GLU A 257 -20.43 -5.92 -3.89
CA GLU A 257 -19.92 -7.30 -3.87
C GLU A 257 -18.72 -7.46 -2.93
N VAL A 258 -17.74 -6.55 -2.99
CA VAL A 258 -16.55 -6.64 -2.13
C VAL A 258 -16.84 -6.26 -0.68
N THR A 259 -17.84 -5.41 -0.43
CA THR A 259 -18.35 -5.17 0.93
C THR A 259 -18.98 -6.44 1.49
N ALA A 260 -19.84 -7.10 0.70
CA ALA A 260 -20.48 -8.35 1.08
C ALA A 260 -19.44 -9.45 1.36
N GLU A 261 -18.44 -9.62 0.50
CA GLU A 261 -17.32 -10.55 0.69
C GLU A 261 -16.55 -10.27 1.99
N ALA A 262 -16.21 -8.99 2.24
CA ALA A 262 -15.46 -8.59 3.42
C ALA A 262 -16.23 -8.79 4.74
N LEU A 263 -17.55 -8.59 4.70
CA LEU A 263 -18.46 -8.81 5.84
C LEU A 263 -18.95 -10.26 5.95
N ARG A 264 -18.69 -11.10 4.95
CA ARG A 264 -19.16 -12.50 4.86
C ARG A 264 -20.69 -12.61 4.86
N VAL A 265 -21.35 -11.69 4.19
CA VAL A 265 -22.80 -11.64 4.01
C VAL A 265 -23.15 -11.65 2.53
N LYS A 266 -24.44 -11.75 2.21
CA LYS A 266 -24.88 -11.65 0.83
C LYS A 266 -24.98 -10.19 0.37
N PRO A 267 -24.80 -9.90 -0.94
CA PRO A 267 -24.95 -8.55 -1.48
C PRO A 267 -26.28 -7.87 -1.12
N GLY A 268 -27.41 -8.58 -1.13
CA GLY A 268 -28.71 -8.02 -0.74
C GLY A 268 -28.75 -7.56 0.72
N GLN A 269 -28.01 -8.23 1.62
CA GLN A 269 -27.91 -7.83 3.03
C GLN A 269 -27.13 -6.52 3.22
N VAL A 270 -26.18 -6.21 2.32
CA VAL A 270 -25.49 -4.91 2.34
C VAL A 270 -26.44 -3.77 1.95
N VAL A 271 -27.40 -4.03 1.06
CA VAL A 271 -28.45 -3.06 0.73
C VAL A 271 -29.37 -2.83 1.94
N SER A 272 -29.76 -3.90 2.63
CA SER A 272 -30.51 -3.82 3.89
C SER A 272 -29.75 -3.05 4.98
N LEU A 273 -28.44 -3.26 5.09
CA LEU A 273 -27.58 -2.51 6.01
C LEU A 273 -27.64 -1.01 5.74
N LEU A 274 -27.60 -0.59 4.47
CA LEU A 274 -27.70 0.83 4.11
C LEU A 274 -29.06 1.42 4.53
N ARG A 275 -30.16 0.68 4.37
CA ARG A 275 -31.47 1.13 4.88
C ARG A 275 -31.50 1.22 6.39
N GLU A 276 -30.92 0.25 7.10
CA GLU A 276 -30.84 0.25 8.56
C GLU A 276 -29.97 1.42 9.09
N LEU A 277 -28.96 1.86 8.32
CA LEU A 277 -28.18 3.07 8.63
C LEU A 277 -28.99 4.38 8.43
N GLY A 278 -30.13 4.33 7.75
CA GLY A 278 -31.08 5.44 7.61
C GLY A 278 -31.38 5.88 6.17
N PHE A 279 -30.72 5.32 5.15
CA PHE A 279 -30.99 5.71 3.76
C PHE A 279 -32.40 5.31 3.32
N SER A 280 -33.16 6.26 2.73
CA SER A 280 -34.54 6.01 2.29
C SER A 280 -34.61 5.25 0.96
N GLU A 281 -33.62 5.48 0.10
CA GLU A 281 -33.47 4.84 -1.21
C GLU A 281 -32.04 4.32 -1.35
N VAL A 282 -31.90 3.10 -1.87
CA VAL A 282 -30.60 2.50 -2.20
C VAL A 282 -30.66 2.03 -3.65
N GLU A 283 -29.80 2.59 -4.48
CA GLU A 283 -29.67 2.26 -5.90
C GLU A 283 -28.33 1.54 -6.14
N VAL A 284 -28.39 0.39 -6.81
CA VAL A 284 -27.19 -0.35 -7.24
C VAL A 284 -26.92 -0.05 -8.70
N VAL A 285 -25.73 0.47 -8.99
CA VAL A 285 -25.34 0.87 -10.36
C VAL A 285 -24.14 0.04 -10.79
N ASP A 286 -24.16 -0.48 -12.03
CA ASP A 286 -22.95 -0.99 -12.68
C ASP A 286 -22.39 0.11 -13.59
N PRO A 287 -21.24 0.72 -13.26
CA PRO A 287 -20.64 1.74 -14.08
C PRO A 287 -20.32 1.22 -15.51
N LEU A 288 -19.97 -0.06 -15.65
CA LEU A 288 -19.63 -0.63 -16.96
C LEU A 288 -20.84 -0.67 -17.92
N ALA A 289 -22.06 -0.81 -17.37
CA ALA A 289 -23.28 -0.79 -18.17
C ALA A 289 -23.55 0.60 -18.77
N LEU A 290 -23.01 1.67 -18.16
CA LEU A 290 -23.12 3.04 -18.66
C LEU A 290 -22.18 3.34 -19.84
N ALA A 291 -21.20 2.47 -20.10
CA ALA A 291 -20.17 2.72 -21.11
C ALA A 291 -20.55 2.26 -22.52
N ALA A 292 -21.57 1.41 -22.66
CA ALA A 292 -21.91 0.80 -23.94
C ALA A 292 -22.29 1.87 -24.98
N GLY A 293 -21.61 1.86 -26.13
CA GLY A 293 -21.93 2.72 -27.27
C GLY A 293 -21.32 4.14 -27.24
N LEU A 294 -20.56 4.50 -26.21
CA LEU A 294 -19.95 5.84 -26.11
C LEU A 294 -18.81 6.07 -27.11
N GLY A 295 -18.08 5.01 -27.47
CA GLY A 295 -16.95 5.04 -28.41
C GLY A 295 -15.73 5.78 -27.87
N GLY A 296 -14.53 5.24 -28.12
CA GLY A 296 -13.28 5.86 -27.65
C GLY A 296 -12.70 5.20 -26.40
N LEU A 297 -11.70 5.88 -25.84
CA LEU A 297 -11.04 5.54 -24.58
C LEU A 297 -11.81 6.16 -23.43
N ILE A 298 -12.30 5.34 -22.50
CA ILE A 298 -13.11 5.79 -21.36
C ILE A 298 -12.32 5.54 -20.08
N PRO A 299 -11.77 6.58 -19.45
CA PRO A 299 -11.19 6.46 -18.13
C PRO A 299 -12.27 6.06 -17.12
N PHE A 300 -12.01 5.05 -16.28
CA PHE A 300 -13.00 4.63 -15.29
C PHE A 300 -13.24 5.69 -14.22
N SER A 301 -12.19 6.41 -13.80
CA SER A 301 -12.25 7.51 -12.85
C SER A 301 -11.36 8.68 -13.28
N SER A 302 -11.43 9.77 -12.51
CA SER A 302 -10.56 10.94 -12.66
C SER A 302 -9.05 10.60 -12.61
N ALA A 303 -8.68 9.50 -11.93
CA ALA A 303 -7.30 9.05 -11.84
C ALA A 303 -6.76 8.57 -13.19
N GLU A 304 -7.50 7.71 -13.90
CA GLU A 304 -7.15 7.28 -15.24
C GLU A 304 -7.12 8.46 -16.22
N GLU A 305 -8.06 9.40 -16.11
CA GLU A 305 -8.07 10.56 -17.01
C GLU A 305 -6.80 11.40 -16.85
N ARG A 306 -6.38 11.68 -15.61
CA ARG A 306 -5.13 12.39 -15.35
C ARG A 306 -3.92 11.60 -15.82
N TRP A 307 -3.90 10.30 -15.58
CA TRP A 307 -2.80 9.44 -16.00
C TRP A 307 -2.61 9.47 -17.53
N ILE A 308 -3.69 9.32 -18.30
CA ILE A 308 -3.64 9.39 -19.76
C ILE A 308 -3.17 10.77 -20.22
N ARG A 309 -3.69 11.86 -19.64
CA ARG A 309 -3.26 13.22 -19.98
C ARG A 309 -1.77 13.46 -19.71
N GLN A 310 -1.22 12.87 -18.66
CA GLN A 310 0.20 13.00 -18.30
C GLN A 310 1.11 12.11 -19.17
N LYS A 311 0.66 10.91 -19.53
CA LYS A 311 1.51 9.87 -20.13
C LYS A 311 1.33 9.66 -21.63
N PHE A 312 0.12 9.95 -22.13
CA PHE A 312 -0.26 9.79 -23.53
C PHE A 312 -1.01 11.03 -24.02
N PRO A 313 -0.38 12.24 -23.99
CA PRO A 313 -1.02 13.46 -24.48
C PRO A 313 -1.50 13.35 -25.94
N GLU A 314 -0.85 12.51 -26.76
CA GLU A 314 -1.23 12.19 -28.13
C GLU A 314 -2.57 11.43 -28.24
N ALA A 315 -2.98 10.71 -27.18
CA ALA A 315 -4.24 9.98 -27.15
C ALA A 315 -5.45 10.88 -26.85
N ALA A 316 -5.23 12.16 -26.51
CA ALA A 316 -6.27 13.06 -25.98
C ALA A 316 -7.51 13.20 -26.89
N SER A 317 -7.36 13.11 -28.21
CA SER A 317 -8.48 13.18 -29.16
C SER A 317 -9.43 11.98 -29.08
N PHE A 318 -8.97 10.84 -28.56
CA PHE A 318 -9.74 9.61 -28.41
C PHE A 318 -10.36 9.45 -27.00
N VAL A 319 -9.88 10.24 -26.04
CA VAL A 319 -10.30 10.16 -24.64
C VAL A 319 -11.64 10.84 -24.44
N LYS A 320 -12.61 10.10 -23.92
CA LYS A 320 -13.88 10.62 -23.42
C LYS A 320 -13.72 11.07 -21.96
N PRO A 321 -14.63 11.92 -21.44
CA PRO A 321 -14.67 12.19 -20.02
C PRO A 321 -14.70 10.90 -19.21
N HIS A 322 -14.03 10.88 -18.06
CA HIS A 322 -14.15 9.73 -17.17
C HIS A 322 -15.61 9.49 -16.80
N MET A 323 -15.94 8.23 -16.58
CA MET A 323 -17.26 7.82 -16.18
C MET A 323 -17.66 8.51 -14.88
N LYS A 324 -18.89 8.98 -14.73
CA LYS A 324 -19.42 9.54 -13.47
C LYS A 324 -20.74 8.87 -13.13
N LEU A 325 -21.01 8.75 -11.84
CA LEU A 325 -22.28 8.26 -11.34
C LEU A 325 -23.25 9.42 -11.20
N ALA A 326 -24.52 9.20 -11.57
CA ALA A 326 -25.56 10.19 -11.35
C ALA A 326 -25.86 10.28 -9.84
N ALA A 327 -25.57 11.43 -9.24
CA ALA A 327 -25.81 11.69 -7.82
C ALA A 327 -26.30 13.13 -7.64
N GLY A 328 -27.37 13.31 -6.87
CA GLY A 328 -27.89 14.64 -6.50
C GLY A 328 -27.31 15.14 -5.19
N GLU A 329 -27.76 16.30 -4.73
CA GLU A 329 -27.27 16.92 -3.47
C GLU A 329 -27.53 16.04 -2.24
N ASP A 330 -28.68 15.36 -2.18
CA ASP A 330 -29.06 14.46 -1.08
C ASP A 330 -28.60 13.00 -1.29
N THR A 331 -27.54 12.79 -2.08
CA THR A 331 -27.05 11.46 -2.45
C THR A 331 -25.65 11.18 -1.88
N VAL A 332 -25.45 9.99 -1.33
CA VAL A 332 -24.13 9.43 -1.02
C VAL A 332 -23.72 8.47 -2.12
N VAL A 333 -22.48 8.60 -2.60
CA VAL A 333 -21.88 7.61 -3.51
C VAL A 333 -21.03 6.62 -2.73
N ILE A 334 -21.14 5.34 -3.04
CA ILE A 334 -20.36 4.26 -2.43
C ILE A 334 -19.58 3.51 -3.53
N SER A 335 -18.25 3.54 -3.45
CA SER A 335 -17.37 3.04 -4.53
C SER A 335 -16.19 2.22 -4.01
N ALA A 336 -15.65 1.33 -4.86
CA ALA A 336 -14.37 0.67 -4.63
C ALA A 336 -13.14 1.52 -5.01
N CYS A 337 -13.35 2.77 -5.46
CA CYS A 337 -12.29 3.68 -5.89
C CYS A 337 -12.32 4.98 -5.09
N ALA A 338 -11.21 5.33 -4.41
CA ALA A 338 -11.12 6.58 -3.66
C ALA A 338 -11.13 7.82 -4.57
N ALA A 339 -10.74 7.70 -5.84
CA ALA A 339 -10.75 8.82 -6.79
C ALA A 339 -12.17 9.36 -7.05
N ARG A 340 -13.23 8.54 -6.83
CA ARG A 340 -14.64 8.97 -6.90
C ARG A 340 -14.98 10.11 -5.94
N LYS A 341 -14.21 10.30 -4.87
CA LYS A 341 -14.37 11.42 -3.95
C LYS A 341 -14.16 12.78 -4.63
N GLU A 342 -13.48 12.82 -5.77
CA GLU A 342 -13.38 14.05 -6.56
C GLU A 342 -14.61 14.32 -7.42
N ASP A 343 -15.40 13.29 -7.72
CA ASP A 343 -16.56 13.39 -8.61
C ASP A 343 -17.80 13.88 -7.86
N HIS A 344 -17.97 13.42 -6.61
CA HIS A 344 -19.13 13.73 -5.76
C HIS A 344 -18.75 13.77 -4.29
N THR A 345 -19.45 14.60 -3.50
CA THR A 345 -19.33 14.65 -2.04
C THR A 345 -20.73 14.68 -1.43
N PRO A 346 -21.05 13.80 -0.46
CA PRO A 346 -20.17 12.80 0.14
C PRO A 346 -20.01 11.52 -0.71
N THR A 347 -18.77 11.03 -0.81
CA THR A 347 -18.45 9.71 -1.36
C THR A 347 -17.68 8.88 -0.33
N ILE A 348 -18.17 7.70 -0.01
CA ILE A 348 -17.46 6.75 0.86
C ILE A 348 -16.95 5.54 0.08
N THR A 349 -15.86 4.96 0.56
CA THR A 349 -15.32 3.73 -0.05
C THR A 349 -15.99 2.47 0.48
N ALA A 350 -15.90 1.35 -0.24
CA ALA A 350 -16.31 0.04 0.26
C ALA A 350 -15.59 -0.31 1.58
N HIS A 351 -14.31 0.07 1.71
CA HIS A 351 -13.59 -0.06 2.98
C HIS A 351 -14.23 0.76 4.10
N GLU A 352 -14.54 2.04 3.86
CA GLU A 352 -15.23 2.89 4.84
C GLU A 352 -16.59 2.30 5.23
N LEU A 353 -17.37 1.77 4.28
CA LEU A 353 -18.65 1.10 4.56
C LEU A 353 -18.47 -0.16 5.43
N VAL A 354 -17.46 -0.99 5.17
CA VAL A 354 -17.13 -2.16 6.00
C VAL A 354 -16.82 -1.74 7.43
N GLU A 355 -16.09 -0.65 7.63
CA GLU A 355 -15.81 -0.13 8.96
C GLU A 355 -17.10 0.40 9.62
N ILE A 356 -17.91 1.20 8.92
CA ILE A 356 -19.22 1.66 9.42
C ILE A 356 -20.06 0.47 9.89
N ALA A 357 -20.17 -0.59 9.09
CA ALA A 357 -20.92 -1.80 9.44
C ALA A 357 -20.46 -2.40 10.77
N LYS A 358 -19.13 -2.58 10.95
CA LYS A 358 -18.56 -3.13 12.19
C LYS A 358 -18.83 -2.26 13.41
N TRP A 359 -18.85 -0.94 13.25
CA TRP A 359 -19.08 0.01 14.33
C TRP A 359 -20.57 0.26 14.63
N SER A 360 -21.47 -0.01 13.67
CA SER A 360 -22.91 0.26 13.76
C SER A 360 -23.67 -0.58 14.79
N ARG A 361 -23.07 -1.67 15.30
CA ARG A 361 -23.72 -2.69 16.16
C ARG A 361 -24.94 -3.37 15.52
N ILE A 362 -25.16 -3.20 14.22
CA ILE A 362 -26.21 -3.89 13.47
C ILE A 362 -25.82 -5.35 13.32
N VAL A 363 -26.76 -6.26 13.63
CA VAL A 363 -26.58 -7.71 13.46
C VAL A 363 -26.83 -8.03 11.99
N LEU A 364 -25.75 -8.24 11.23
CA LEU A 364 -25.82 -8.36 9.77
C LEU A 364 -26.51 -9.65 9.31
N GLU A 365 -26.41 -10.72 10.12
CA GLU A 365 -27.00 -12.03 9.84
C GLU A 365 -28.54 -11.98 9.81
N ASP A 366 -29.15 -11.06 10.56
CA ASP A 366 -30.59 -10.91 10.67
C ASP A 366 -31.18 -10.05 9.55
N LEU A 367 -30.33 -9.35 8.79
CA LEU A 367 -30.78 -8.49 7.70
C LEU A 367 -31.31 -9.31 6.52
N PRO A 368 -32.43 -8.88 5.90
CA PRO A 368 -32.98 -9.57 4.75
C PRO A 368 -32.02 -9.50 3.55
N ASP A 369 -32.01 -10.55 2.73
CA ASP A 369 -31.27 -10.59 1.47
C ASP A 369 -32.14 -10.00 0.36
N GLU A 370 -31.96 -8.71 0.06
CA GLU A 370 -32.76 -8.04 -0.95
C GLU A 370 -32.48 -8.52 -2.39
N PRO A 371 -33.53 -8.66 -3.22
CA PRO A 371 -33.36 -9.05 -4.60
C PRO A 371 -32.64 -7.96 -5.39
N LEU A 372 -31.56 -8.34 -6.07
CA LEU A 372 -30.79 -7.44 -6.91
C LEU A 372 -31.18 -7.63 -8.38
N SER A 373 -31.38 -6.53 -9.10
CA SER A 373 -31.58 -6.57 -10.54
C SER A 373 -30.34 -7.15 -11.23
N ALA A 374 -30.55 -8.05 -12.19
CA ALA A 374 -29.48 -8.49 -13.08
C ALA A 374 -29.06 -7.32 -13.97
N ILE A 375 -27.84 -6.84 -13.79
CA ILE A 375 -27.23 -5.84 -14.66
C ILE A 375 -26.11 -6.57 -15.41
N SER A 376 -26.20 -6.65 -16.74
CA SER A 376 -25.14 -7.22 -17.57
C SER A 376 -24.63 -6.17 -18.55
N ALA A 377 -23.38 -5.75 -18.38
CA ALA A 377 -22.67 -5.03 -19.44
C ALA A 377 -22.20 -6.05 -20.49
N SER A 378 -22.83 -6.05 -21.68
CA SER A 378 -22.36 -6.82 -22.83
C SER A 378 -21.68 -5.91 -23.84
N GLY A 379 -20.56 -6.36 -24.41
CA GLY A 379 -19.89 -5.66 -25.52
C GLY A 379 -18.90 -4.55 -25.14
N VAL A 380 -18.49 -4.43 -23.87
CA VAL A 380 -17.47 -3.45 -23.44
C VAL A 380 -16.14 -4.14 -23.18
N LYS A 381 -15.06 -3.63 -23.79
CA LYS A 381 -13.69 -4.09 -23.51
C LYS A 381 -13.14 -3.31 -22.33
N VAL A 382 -12.44 -3.98 -21.42
CA VAL A 382 -11.78 -3.38 -20.26
C VAL A 382 -10.31 -3.74 -20.33
N ALA A 383 -9.44 -2.76 -20.15
CA ALA A 383 -8.02 -2.96 -19.87
C ALA A 383 -7.76 -2.64 -18.39
N ALA A 384 -7.10 -3.55 -17.68
CA ALA A 384 -6.87 -3.47 -16.25
C ALA A 384 -5.37 -3.50 -15.91
N GLY A 385 -4.92 -2.52 -15.13
CA GLY A 385 -3.52 -2.34 -14.77
C GLY A 385 -2.75 -1.50 -15.77
N PRO A 386 -1.57 -0.98 -15.37
CA PRO A 386 -0.80 -0.01 -16.12
C PRO A 386 -0.29 -0.55 -17.46
N GLU A 387 0.22 -1.77 -17.48
CA GLU A 387 0.75 -2.39 -18.71
C GLU A 387 -0.36 -2.67 -19.73
N GLU A 388 -1.49 -3.24 -19.29
CA GLU A 388 -2.62 -3.51 -20.19
C GLU A 388 -3.24 -2.20 -20.70
N CYS A 389 -3.41 -1.20 -19.83
CA CYS A 389 -3.91 0.12 -20.23
C CYS A 389 -2.99 0.75 -21.29
N LYS A 390 -1.67 0.73 -21.09
CA LYS A 390 -0.71 1.27 -22.04
C LYS A 390 -0.80 0.57 -23.40
N ALA A 391 -0.74 -0.77 -23.42
CA ALA A 391 -0.83 -1.53 -24.65
C ALA A 391 -2.16 -1.29 -25.38
N ALA A 392 -3.26 -1.18 -24.62
CA ALA A 392 -4.58 -0.97 -25.18
C ALA A 392 -4.75 0.46 -25.75
N ILE A 393 -4.19 1.49 -25.10
CA ILE A 393 -4.16 2.86 -25.64
C ILE A 393 -3.36 2.91 -26.95
N GLU A 394 -2.15 2.35 -26.97
CA GLU A 394 -1.29 2.31 -28.16
C GLU A 394 -1.96 1.56 -29.34
N SER A 395 -2.64 0.46 -29.05
CA SER A 395 -3.42 -0.28 -30.05
C SER A 395 -4.62 0.53 -30.55
N PHE A 396 -5.34 1.20 -29.65
CA PHE A 396 -6.51 2.00 -30.01
C PHE A 396 -6.15 3.19 -30.89
N MET A 397 -5.01 3.84 -30.65
CA MET A 397 -4.54 4.95 -31.50
C MET A 397 -4.22 4.52 -32.94
N LYS A 398 -3.81 3.25 -33.15
CA LYS A 398 -3.53 2.71 -34.49
C LYS A 398 -4.82 2.34 -35.23
N GLU A 399 -5.79 1.79 -34.52
CA GLU A 399 -7.06 1.33 -35.08
C GLU A 399 -8.24 1.73 -34.17
N PRO A 400 -8.69 3.00 -34.24
CA PRO A 400 -9.69 3.53 -33.32
C PRO A 400 -11.07 2.96 -33.63
N SER A 401 -11.46 1.91 -32.89
CA SER A 401 -12.77 1.27 -33.04
C SER A 401 -13.34 0.78 -31.71
N GLY A 402 -14.65 0.97 -31.54
CA GLY A 402 -15.38 0.50 -30.35
C GLY A 402 -15.15 1.36 -29.11
N THR A 403 -15.49 0.77 -27.95
CA THR A 403 -15.34 1.40 -26.62
C THR A 403 -14.37 0.58 -25.79
N LEU A 404 -13.37 1.24 -25.21
CA LEU A 404 -12.38 0.64 -24.32
C LEU A 404 -12.38 1.38 -22.98
N ILE A 405 -12.67 0.66 -21.90
CA ILE A 405 -12.57 1.17 -20.53
C ILE A 405 -11.16 0.93 -20.02
N LEU A 406 -10.59 1.93 -19.35
CA LEU A 406 -9.27 1.87 -18.75
C LEU A 406 -9.40 1.88 -17.22
N GLN A 407 -8.72 0.96 -16.54
CA GLN A 407 -8.63 0.87 -15.08
C GLN A 407 -7.16 0.78 -14.68
N ILE A 408 -6.59 1.81 -14.05
CA ILE A 408 -5.12 1.90 -13.88
C ILE A 408 -4.58 1.07 -12.71
N CYS A 409 -5.42 0.72 -11.75
CA CYS A 409 -4.98 -0.06 -10.59
C CYS A 409 -4.45 -1.45 -11.06
N PRO A 410 -3.38 -2.02 -10.45
CA PRO A 410 -2.68 -3.18 -11.02
C PRO A 410 -3.57 -4.40 -11.32
N GLY A 411 -4.58 -4.67 -10.50
CA GLY A 411 -5.61 -5.69 -10.74
C GLY A 411 -6.98 -5.11 -11.13
N GLY A 412 -7.00 -3.96 -11.78
CA GLY A 412 -8.20 -3.19 -12.10
C GLY A 412 -8.91 -2.66 -10.85
N CYS A 413 -10.18 -2.28 -11.00
CA CYS A 413 -10.98 -1.76 -9.89
C CYS A 413 -11.10 -2.76 -8.74
N ALA A 414 -10.91 -4.06 -8.99
CA ALA A 414 -10.90 -5.14 -8.00
C ALA A 414 -9.75 -5.04 -6.97
N GLN A 415 -8.71 -4.26 -7.27
CA GLN A 415 -7.62 -3.89 -6.37
C GLN A 415 -7.53 -2.36 -6.17
N GLY A 416 -8.67 -1.67 -6.31
CA GLY A 416 -8.77 -0.23 -6.16
C GLY A 416 -8.53 0.25 -4.73
N SER A 417 -8.24 1.54 -4.59
CA SER A 417 -7.94 2.20 -3.31
C SER A 417 -9.10 2.24 -2.31
N GLY A 418 -10.32 1.99 -2.76
CA GLY A 418 -11.50 1.89 -1.90
C GLY A 418 -11.83 0.47 -1.44
N MET A 419 -11.03 -0.53 -1.79
CA MET A 419 -11.25 -1.91 -1.40
C MET A 419 -10.98 -2.17 0.09
N PRO A 420 -11.75 -3.06 0.74
CA PRO A 420 -11.48 -3.47 2.12
C PRO A 420 -10.07 -4.07 2.28
N TYR A 421 -9.32 -3.65 3.30
CA TYR A 421 -7.91 -4.05 3.53
C TYR A 421 -7.67 -5.56 3.50
N ARG A 422 -8.61 -6.36 4.01
CA ARG A 422 -8.48 -7.82 4.03
C ARG A 422 -8.31 -8.38 2.61
N LEU A 423 -9.06 -7.85 1.65
CA LEU A 423 -9.05 -8.31 0.26
C LEU A 423 -7.81 -7.77 -0.49
N LEU A 424 -7.38 -6.55 -0.17
CA LEU A 424 -6.14 -5.95 -0.71
C LEU A 424 -4.86 -6.68 -0.29
N SER A 425 -4.88 -7.39 0.85
CA SER A 425 -3.72 -8.15 1.34
C SER A 425 -3.62 -9.58 0.78
N GLN A 426 -4.69 -10.07 0.13
CA GLN A 426 -4.84 -11.45 -0.34
C GLN A 426 -4.74 -11.59 -1.87
N ARG A 427 -4.88 -10.48 -2.60
CA ARG A 427 -4.81 -10.37 -4.05
C ARG A 427 -3.65 -9.44 -4.42
#